data_AF-A0A4S8QIB8-F1
#
_entry.id   AF-A0A4S8QIB8-F1
#
_cell.length_a   1.000
_cell.length_b   1.000
_cell.length_c   1.000
_cell.angle_alpha   90.00
_cell.angle_beta   90.00
_cell.angle_gamma   90.00
#
_symmetry.space_group_name_H-M   'P 1'
#
loop_
_entity.id
_entity.type
_entity.pdbx_description
1 polymer ?
#
loop_
_entity_poly.entity_id
_entity_poly.type
_entity_poly.pdbx_seq_one_letter_code
_entity_poly.pdbx_strand_id
1 'polypeptide(L)'
;MTVRRISPHGRHLLLISSLIILTLIYLYNFSMPHYTQISNYAPLRKTSHTSKVAIATFLSGGEDPSALPEDDFYFQATRTLTYQLLHDPRTRSKRTDIPFIVLCTQNVAASKLERLELDGATVKVVPDVPLSFWISTGVTRWKDQFTKLRIFEMVECERILFIDADTLIIEPLDGIFDEVMIQTPMTSLLHRAQEVKSDEMPIPSNYTFAARSDNAFSGERNHPYPPPPTSSFSAGFWVAAPSKEMFEYLMSVMRHWRRFNPHTMEQSLLNHAFRREGPMPWFELGWEWSATWPSLKDWEAGVKSLHEKWDRTGPEEIREKWRKVKSEMEVFQQRPRK
;
A
#
# COMPACT_ATOMS: atom_id res chain seq x y z
N MET A 1 56.77 -24.47 33.59
CA MET A 1 55.39 -24.34 33.07
C MET A 1 54.87 -25.73 32.73
N THR A 2 54.06 -26.30 33.60
CA THR A 2 53.61 -27.71 33.49
C THR A 2 52.32 -27.75 32.69
N VAL A 3 52.39 -28.19 31.44
CA VAL A 3 51.20 -28.45 30.61
C VAL A 3 50.43 -29.60 31.25
N ARG A 4 49.32 -29.30 31.94
CA ARG A 4 48.40 -30.31 32.47
C ARG A 4 47.84 -31.11 31.28
N ARG A 5 48.35 -32.33 31.08
CA ARG A 5 47.78 -33.27 30.12
C ARG A 5 46.37 -33.64 30.56
N ILE A 6 45.39 -33.30 29.72
CA ILE A 6 44.00 -33.73 29.87
C ILE A 6 44.00 -35.27 29.95
N SER A 7 43.37 -35.83 30.99
CA SER A 7 43.29 -37.28 31.17
C SER A 7 42.58 -37.93 29.97
N PRO A 8 42.83 -39.22 29.68
CA PRO A 8 42.15 -39.94 28.60
C PRO A 8 40.62 -39.79 28.67
N HIS A 9 40.06 -39.86 29.88
CA HIS A 9 38.63 -39.62 30.12
C HIS A 9 38.19 -38.19 29.80
N GLY A 10 38.99 -37.18 30.16
CA GLY A 10 38.71 -35.78 29.80
C GLY A 10 38.72 -35.53 28.29
N ARG A 11 39.57 -36.24 27.53
CA ARG A 11 39.58 -36.18 26.06
C ARG A 11 38.34 -36.82 25.44
N HIS A 12 37.88 -37.94 25.99
CA HIS A 12 36.63 -38.58 25.55
C HIS A 12 35.40 -37.72 25.81
N LEU A 13 35.31 -37.08 26.99
CA LEU A 13 34.23 -36.13 27.32
C LEU A 13 34.20 -34.92 26.37
N LEU A 14 35.38 -34.35 26.04
CA LEU A 14 35.47 -33.26 25.07
C LEU A 14 35.03 -33.69 23.67
N LEU A 15 35.45 -34.87 23.21
CA LEU A 15 35.04 -35.41 21.90
C LEU A 15 33.53 -35.65 21.82
N ILE A 16 32.93 -36.23 22.86
CA ILE A 16 31.48 -36.47 22.93
C ILE A 16 30.73 -35.13 22.93
N SER A 17 31.17 -34.15 23.72
CA SER A 17 30.54 -32.82 23.75
C SER A 17 30.62 -32.11 22.40
N SER A 18 31.76 -32.22 21.70
CA SER A 18 31.94 -31.63 20.37
C SER A 18 31.06 -32.32 19.33
N LEU A 19 30.90 -33.65 19.42
CA LEU A 19 30.02 -34.40 18.53
C LEU A 19 28.55 -34.04 18.74
N ILE A 20 28.12 -33.86 20.00
CA ILE A 20 26.76 -33.41 20.34
C ILE A 20 26.53 -32.00 19.79
N ILE A 21 27.45 -31.06 19.99
CA ILE A 21 27.34 -29.69 19.46
C ILE A 21 27.27 -29.70 17.94
N LEU A 22 28.15 -30.44 17.25
CA LEU A 22 28.12 -30.55 15.80
C LEU A 22 26.83 -31.20 15.28
N THR A 23 26.32 -32.21 15.98
CA THR A 23 25.04 -32.86 15.63
C THR A 23 23.87 -31.90 15.85
N LEU A 24 23.86 -31.13 16.93
CA LEU A 24 22.83 -30.11 17.18
C LEU A 24 22.91 -28.98 16.14
N ILE A 25 24.09 -28.53 15.75
CA ILE A 25 24.28 -27.54 14.67
C ILE A 25 23.81 -28.13 13.33
N TYR A 26 24.14 -29.38 13.05
CA TYR A 26 23.72 -30.08 11.83
C TYR A 26 22.19 -30.23 11.78
N LEU A 27 21.58 -30.72 12.87
CA LEU A 27 20.13 -30.86 12.97
C LEU A 27 19.43 -29.49 12.92
N TYR A 28 19.98 -28.46 13.57
CA TYR A 28 19.47 -27.10 13.48
C TYR A 28 19.50 -26.58 12.04
N ASN A 29 20.64 -26.66 11.36
CA ASN A 29 20.79 -26.22 9.98
C ASN A 29 19.94 -27.04 8.99
N PHE A 30 19.80 -28.36 9.20
CA PHE A 30 19.00 -29.23 8.35
C PHE A 30 17.49 -29.09 8.63
N SER A 31 17.11 -28.69 9.84
CA SER A 31 15.72 -28.40 10.21
C SER A 31 15.27 -27.01 9.78
N MET A 32 16.18 -26.13 9.36
CA MET A 32 15.80 -24.80 8.89
C MET A 32 15.07 -24.93 7.56
N PRO A 33 13.80 -24.52 7.47
CA PRO A 33 13.09 -24.55 6.22
C PRO A 33 13.82 -23.66 5.20
N HIS A 34 14.05 -24.19 4.01
CA HIS A 34 14.63 -23.41 2.91
C HIS A 34 13.50 -22.73 2.13
N TYR A 35 13.65 -21.43 1.90
CA TYR A 35 12.77 -20.70 1.00
C TYR A 35 12.86 -21.31 -0.41
N THR A 36 11.71 -21.73 -0.95
CA THR A 36 11.64 -22.34 -2.28
C THR A 36 11.07 -21.34 -3.28
N GLN A 37 11.95 -20.68 -4.05
CA GLN A 37 11.51 -19.85 -5.15
C GLN A 37 10.96 -20.72 -6.29
N ILE A 38 9.77 -20.38 -6.77
CA ILE A 38 9.19 -20.99 -7.97
C ILE A 38 9.65 -20.18 -9.20
N SER A 39 10.24 -20.86 -10.18
CA SER A 39 10.66 -20.26 -11.44
C SER A 39 9.46 -19.83 -12.27
N ASN A 40 9.51 -18.63 -12.87
CA ASN A 40 8.43 -18.03 -13.67
C ASN A 40 7.06 -18.01 -12.95
N TYR A 41 7.07 -17.86 -11.62
CA TYR A 41 5.87 -17.76 -10.81
C TYR A 41 5.18 -16.41 -10.99
N ALA A 42 3.88 -16.40 -11.30
CA ALA A 42 3.09 -15.17 -11.53
C ALA A 42 3.78 -14.17 -12.48
N PRO A 43 4.02 -14.53 -13.75
CA PRO A 43 4.61 -13.61 -14.71
C PRO A 43 3.64 -12.47 -15.01
N LEU A 44 4.19 -11.26 -15.14
CA LEU A 44 3.42 -10.08 -15.53
C LEU A 44 3.84 -9.62 -16.92
N ARG A 45 2.87 -9.12 -17.68
CA ARG A 45 3.12 -8.52 -19.00
C ARG A 45 3.38 -7.03 -18.90
N LYS A 46 4.12 -6.52 -19.89
CA LYS A 46 4.21 -5.09 -20.17
C LYS A 46 2.84 -4.56 -20.58
N THR A 47 2.45 -3.39 -20.07
CA THR A 47 1.21 -2.75 -20.50
C THR A 47 1.37 -2.01 -21.83
N SER A 48 0.24 -1.81 -22.50
CA SER A 48 0.11 -1.00 -23.72
C SER A 48 -1.05 0.00 -23.54
N HIS A 49 -1.32 0.81 -24.57
CA HIS A 49 -2.45 1.73 -24.59
C HIS A 49 -3.82 1.05 -24.49
N THR A 50 -3.91 -0.27 -24.77
CA THR A 50 -5.15 -1.05 -24.61
C THR A 50 -5.23 -1.79 -23.28
N SER A 51 -4.20 -1.69 -22.43
CA SER A 51 -4.20 -2.36 -21.13
C SER A 51 -5.27 -1.78 -20.23
N LYS A 52 -5.98 -2.66 -19.54
CA LYS A 52 -7.00 -2.26 -18.56
C LYS A 52 -6.31 -1.71 -17.33
N VAL A 53 -6.49 -0.44 -17.04
CA VAL A 53 -5.97 0.21 -15.82
C VAL A 53 -7.11 0.86 -15.06
N ALA A 54 -6.95 1.04 -13.75
CA ALA A 54 -7.97 1.67 -12.91
C ALA A 54 -7.34 2.60 -11.87
N ILE A 55 -8.10 3.59 -11.42
CA ILE A 55 -7.79 4.33 -10.19
C ILE A 55 -8.71 3.78 -9.10
N ALA A 56 -8.19 3.50 -7.92
CA ALA A 56 -8.95 2.95 -6.81
C ALA A 56 -8.76 3.75 -5.52
N THR A 57 -9.79 3.77 -4.69
CA THR A 57 -9.74 4.22 -3.30
C THR A 57 -10.44 3.19 -2.40
N PHE A 58 -10.43 3.42 -1.09
CA PHE A 58 -11.02 2.51 -0.12
C PHE A 58 -11.87 3.25 0.91
N LEU A 59 -13.03 2.66 1.22
CA LEU A 59 -13.96 3.13 2.26
C LEU A 59 -14.33 1.97 3.18
N SER A 60 -14.18 2.16 4.49
CA SER A 60 -14.71 1.22 5.48
C SER A 60 -15.97 1.75 6.17
N GLY A 61 -16.73 0.87 6.83
CA GLY A 61 -17.98 1.23 7.51
C GLY A 61 -17.85 2.19 8.69
N GLY A 62 -16.62 2.51 9.12
CA GLY A 62 -16.34 3.44 10.21
C GLY A 62 -16.58 2.85 11.61
N GLU A 63 -16.39 3.69 12.64
CA GLU A 63 -16.62 3.32 14.06
C GLU A 63 -18.09 3.43 14.47
N ASP A 64 -18.82 4.35 13.84
CA ASP A 64 -20.25 4.56 14.07
C ASP A 64 -21.03 4.33 12.76
N PRO A 65 -21.60 3.13 12.57
CA PRO A 65 -22.45 2.83 11.42
C PRO A 65 -23.73 3.69 11.37
N SER A 66 -24.09 4.33 12.49
CA SER A 66 -25.25 5.21 12.62
C SER A 66 -24.94 6.69 12.38
N ALA A 67 -23.66 7.05 12.23
CA ALA A 67 -23.26 8.42 11.92
C ALA A 67 -23.96 8.89 10.64
N LEU A 68 -24.53 10.09 10.70
CA LEU A 68 -25.15 10.71 9.53
C LEU A 68 -24.08 10.82 8.43
N PRO A 69 -24.45 10.63 7.16
CA PRO A 69 -23.49 10.70 6.06
C PRO A 69 -22.68 12.01 6.03
N GLU A 70 -23.24 13.11 6.54
CA GLU A 70 -22.62 14.44 6.58
C GLU A 70 -21.48 14.52 7.61
N ASP A 71 -21.57 13.74 8.68
CA ASP A 71 -20.61 13.68 9.79
C ASP A 71 -19.49 12.64 9.55
N ASP A 72 -19.68 11.76 8.56
CA ASP A 72 -18.66 10.78 8.17
C ASP A 72 -17.62 11.41 7.24
N PHE A 73 -16.49 11.82 7.84
CA PHE A 73 -15.38 12.41 7.11
C PHE A 73 -14.88 11.54 5.95
N TYR A 74 -14.66 10.24 6.15
CA TYR A 74 -14.08 9.39 5.10
C TYR A 74 -15.09 9.14 3.98
N PHE A 75 -16.37 9.06 4.29
CA PHE A 75 -17.41 9.05 3.27
C PHE A 75 -17.42 10.35 2.46
N GLN A 76 -17.39 11.52 3.11
CA GLN A 76 -17.35 12.81 2.41
C GLN A 76 -16.05 13.00 1.62
N ALA A 77 -14.91 12.55 2.14
CA ALA A 77 -13.62 12.57 1.46
C ALA A 77 -13.65 11.66 0.23
N THR A 78 -14.22 10.45 0.33
CA THR A 78 -14.40 9.53 -0.79
C THR A 78 -15.25 10.17 -1.89
N ARG A 79 -16.38 10.80 -1.54
CA ARG A 79 -17.23 11.51 -2.52
C ARG A 79 -16.52 12.70 -3.16
N THR A 80 -15.75 13.44 -2.37
CA THR A 80 -14.94 14.56 -2.86
C THR A 80 -13.87 14.07 -3.83
N LEU A 81 -13.21 12.94 -3.54
CA LEU A 81 -12.25 12.29 -4.43
C LEU A 81 -12.93 11.78 -5.72
N THR A 82 -14.11 11.17 -5.63
CA THR A 82 -14.92 10.80 -6.80
C THR A 82 -15.18 12.00 -7.70
N TYR A 83 -15.58 13.13 -7.11
CA TYR A 83 -15.81 14.37 -7.86
C TYR A 83 -14.56 14.90 -8.55
N GLN A 84 -13.43 14.97 -7.84
CA GLN A 84 -12.16 15.40 -8.41
C GLN A 84 -11.74 14.54 -9.61
N LEU A 85 -11.86 13.22 -9.50
CA LEU A 85 -11.36 12.31 -10.53
C LEU A 85 -12.30 12.14 -11.74
N LEU A 86 -13.62 12.35 -11.56
CA LEU A 86 -14.62 12.10 -12.60
C LEU A 86 -15.26 13.36 -13.18
N HIS A 87 -15.42 14.42 -12.38
CA HIS A 87 -16.34 15.51 -12.70
C HIS A 87 -15.69 16.90 -12.73
N ASP A 88 -14.72 17.17 -11.87
CA ASP A 88 -14.04 18.47 -11.83
C ASP A 88 -13.25 18.68 -13.14
N PRO A 89 -13.57 19.71 -13.94
CA PRO A 89 -12.91 19.94 -15.23
C PRO A 89 -11.40 20.17 -15.13
N ARG A 90 -10.88 20.54 -13.94
CA ARG A 90 -9.45 20.77 -13.70
C ARG A 90 -8.68 19.48 -13.46
N THR A 91 -9.30 18.50 -12.81
CA THR A 91 -8.60 17.34 -12.23
C THR A 91 -9.10 16.00 -12.75
N ARG A 92 -10.26 15.95 -13.40
CA ARG A 92 -10.81 14.72 -13.96
C ARG A 92 -9.84 14.07 -14.93
N SER A 93 -9.84 12.74 -14.95
CA SER A 93 -9.09 11.95 -15.92
C SER A 93 -9.39 12.42 -17.35
N LYS A 94 -8.35 12.60 -18.17
CA LYS A 94 -8.52 12.91 -19.60
C LYS A 94 -8.89 11.64 -20.38
N ARG A 95 -8.50 10.49 -19.86
CA ARG A 95 -8.86 9.15 -20.34
C ARG A 95 -10.21 8.70 -19.78
N THR A 96 -11.17 8.41 -20.65
CA THR A 96 -12.51 7.92 -20.29
C THR A 96 -12.58 6.40 -20.10
N ASP A 97 -11.51 5.68 -20.44
CA ASP A 97 -11.40 4.23 -20.31
C ASP A 97 -10.91 3.77 -18.93
N ILE A 98 -10.51 4.71 -18.06
CA ILE A 98 -10.01 4.41 -16.71
C ILE A 98 -11.16 4.54 -15.71
N PRO A 99 -11.70 3.43 -15.17
CA PRO A 99 -12.70 3.51 -14.12
C PRO A 99 -12.09 4.02 -12.81
N PHE A 100 -12.91 4.75 -12.04
CA PHE A 100 -12.63 5.02 -10.64
C PHE A 100 -13.39 4.03 -9.76
N ILE A 101 -12.65 3.23 -9.00
CA ILE A 101 -13.19 2.13 -8.19
C ILE A 101 -13.14 2.52 -6.71
N VAL A 102 -14.27 2.42 -6.02
CA VAL A 102 -14.32 2.54 -4.56
C VAL A 102 -14.46 1.15 -3.98
N LEU A 103 -13.39 0.68 -3.34
CA LEU A 103 -13.38 -0.60 -2.64
C LEU A 103 -14.03 -0.42 -1.26
N CYS A 104 -15.11 -1.14 -0.99
CA CYS A 104 -15.88 -1.00 0.24
C CYS A 104 -15.85 -2.30 1.07
N THR A 105 -15.77 -2.18 2.39
CA THR A 105 -16.04 -3.32 3.29
C THR A 105 -17.54 -3.62 3.35
N GLN A 106 -17.90 -4.84 3.78
CA GLN A 106 -19.30 -5.30 3.84
C GLN A 106 -20.17 -4.52 4.83
N ASN A 107 -19.57 -3.84 5.81
CA ASN A 107 -20.28 -3.05 6.82
C ASN A 107 -20.56 -1.59 6.40
N VAL A 108 -20.17 -1.17 5.19
CA VAL A 108 -20.57 0.14 4.66
C VAL A 108 -22.09 0.12 4.39
N ALA A 109 -22.81 1.12 4.91
CA ALA A 109 -24.26 1.21 4.77
C ALA A 109 -24.71 1.27 3.29
N ALA A 110 -25.80 0.58 2.94
CA ALA A 110 -26.31 0.52 1.57
C ALA A 110 -26.55 1.91 0.95
N SER A 111 -27.08 2.85 1.72
CA SER A 111 -27.29 4.23 1.28
C SER A 111 -25.99 4.95 0.90
N LYS A 112 -24.87 4.64 1.55
CA LYS A 112 -23.54 5.17 1.20
C LYS A 112 -23.05 4.56 -0.11
N LEU A 113 -23.25 3.25 -0.30
CA LEU A 113 -22.89 2.56 -1.55
C LEU A 113 -23.67 3.13 -2.75
N GLU A 114 -25.00 3.21 -2.63
CA GLU A 114 -25.88 3.79 -3.66
C GLU A 114 -25.50 5.24 -3.98
N ARG A 115 -25.16 6.05 -2.96
CA ARG A 115 -24.71 7.42 -3.16
C ARG A 115 -23.41 7.50 -3.95
N LEU A 116 -22.45 6.61 -3.71
CA LEU A 116 -21.18 6.56 -4.44
C LEU A 116 -21.37 6.13 -5.90
N GLU A 117 -22.23 5.15 -6.15
CA GLU A 117 -22.63 4.75 -7.52
C GLU A 117 -23.33 5.90 -8.24
N LEU A 118 -24.24 6.59 -7.54
CA LEU A 118 -24.84 7.82 -8.06
C LEU A 118 -23.75 8.84 -8.37
N ASP A 119 -22.77 9.05 -7.50
CA ASP A 119 -21.62 9.93 -7.76
C ASP A 119 -20.75 9.51 -8.96
N GLY A 120 -20.99 8.34 -9.55
CA GLY A 120 -20.34 7.85 -10.77
C GLY A 120 -19.18 6.90 -10.51
N ALA A 121 -18.88 6.57 -9.25
CA ALA A 121 -17.86 5.60 -8.91
C ALA A 121 -18.34 4.17 -9.23
N THR A 122 -17.40 3.30 -9.60
CA THR A 122 -17.62 1.85 -9.62
C THR A 122 -17.42 1.32 -8.20
N VAL A 123 -18.49 0.95 -7.51
CA VAL A 123 -18.41 0.43 -6.15
C VAL A 123 -18.13 -1.08 -6.17
N LYS A 124 -17.12 -1.52 -5.40
CA LYS A 124 -16.81 -2.94 -5.21
C LYS A 124 -16.82 -3.29 -3.73
N VAL A 125 -17.85 -4.02 -3.29
CA VAL A 125 -17.92 -4.55 -1.92
C VAL A 125 -17.08 -5.82 -1.83
N VAL A 126 -16.16 -5.89 -0.88
CA VAL A 126 -15.24 -7.02 -0.67
C VAL A 126 -15.29 -7.54 0.77
N PRO A 127 -15.01 -8.83 0.98
CA PRO A 127 -14.90 -9.39 2.32
C PRO A 127 -13.64 -8.86 3.02
N ASP A 128 -13.75 -8.73 4.34
CA ASP A 128 -12.62 -8.40 5.20
C ASP A 128 -11.47 -9.39 5.02
N VAL A 129 -10.27 -8.94 5.37
CA VAL A 129 -9.06 -9.75 5.33
C VAL A 129 -8.88 -10.42 6.68
N PRO A 130 -8.56 -11.73 6.72
CA PRO A 130 -8.32 -12.40 7.99
C PRO A 130 -7.09 -11.80 8.67
N LEU A 131 -7.27 -11.29 9.90
CA LEU A 131 -6.18 -10.78 10.71
C LEU A 131 -5.73 -11.81 11.74
N SER A 132 -4.41 -11.86 11.93
CA SER A 132 -3.81 -12.63 13.01
C SER A 132 -4.00 -11.91 14.34
N PHE A 133 -4.14 -12.66 15.44
CA PHE A 133 -4.37 -12.13 16.79
C PHE A 133 -3.38 -11.05 17.24
N TRP A 134 -2.18 -11.08 16.65
CA TRP A 134 -1.09 -10.19 17.00
C TRP A 134 -1.13 -8.82 16.33
N ILE A 135 -1.89 -8.71 15.24
CA ILE A 135 -2.13 -7.44 14.55
C ILE A 135 -3.19 -6.72 15.37
N SER A 136 -2.74 -6.10 16.46
CA SER A 136 -3.57 -5.32 17.38
C SER A 136 -2.91 -3.99 17.63
N THR A 137 -3.68 -2.93 17.43
CA THR A 137 -3.22 -1.56 17.60
C THR A 137 -4.07 -0.77 18.59
N GLY A 138 -4.98 -1.45 19.28
CA GLY A 138 -5.94 -0.84 20.21
C GLY A 138 -7.06 -0.05 19.54
N VAL A 139 -7.08 0.05 18.20
CA VAL A 139 -8.12 0.78 17.45
C VAL A 139 -8.89 -0.18 16.54
N THR A 140 -10.18 -0.34 16.79
CA THR A 140 -11.05 -1.34 16.14
C THR A 140 -11.09 -1.21 14.60
N ARG A 141 -11.01 0.01 14.05
CA ARG A 141 -11.09 0.27 12.60
C ARG A 141 -9.82 -0.02 11.82
N TRP A 142 -8.67 -0.13 12.49
CA TRP A 142 -7.39 -0.34 11.81
C TRP A 142 -7.32 -1.72 11.13
N LYS A 143 -8.20 -2.64 11.54
CA LYS A 143 -8.38 -3.90 10.85
C LYS A 143 -8.86 -3.73 9.41
N ASP A 144 -9.73 -2.74 9.18
CA ASP A 144 -10.36 -2.53 7.88
C ASP A 144 -9.35 -2.03 6.86
N GLN A 145 -8.28 -1.35 7.29
CA GLN A 145 -7.27 -0.83 6.37
C GLN A 145 -6.51 -1.95 5.65
N PHE A 146 -6.38 -3.14 6.26
CA PHE A 146 -5.84 -4.31 5.55
C PHE A 146 -6.75 -4.77 4.41
N THR A 147 -8.05 -4.47 4.42
CA THR A 147 -8.97 -4.75 3.31
C THR A 147 -8.63 -4.02 2.02
N LYS A 148 -7.85 -2.95 2.07
CA LYS A 148 -7.20 -2.36 0.89
C LYS A 148 -6.39 -3.36 0.08
N LEU A 149 -5.79 -4.37 0.73
CA LEU A 149 -4.96 -5.38 0.05
C LEU A 149 -5.75 -6.24 -0.94
N ARG A 150 -7.09 -6.27 -0.84
CA ARG A 150 -7.98 -6.89 -1.84
C ARG A 150 -7.81 -6.31 -3.25
N ILE A 151 -7.19 -5.14 -3.39
CA ILE A 151 -6.78 -4.57 -4.69
C ILE A 151 -5.90 -5.54 -5.48
N PHE A 152 -5.05 -6.33 -4.81
CA PHE A 152 -4.21 -7.30 -5.50
C PHE A 152 -5.00 -8.46 -6.13
N GLU A 153 -6.26 -8.68 -5.73
CA GLU A 153 -7.12 -9.71 -6.33
C GLU A 153 -7.87 -9.21 -7.59
N MET A 154 -7.79 -7.92 -7.91
CA MET A 154 -8.45 -7.28 -9.07
C MET A 154 -7.69 -7.54 -10.38
N VAL A 155 -7.43 -8.81 -10.68
CA VAL A 155 -6.61 -9.28 -11.81
C VAL A 155 -7.21 -9.02 -13.19
N GLU A 156 -8.44 -8.47 -13.26
CA GLU A 156 -8.99 -7.90 -14.49
C GLU A 156 -8.29 -6.60 -14.92
N CYS A 157 -7.61 -5.92 -13.99
CA CYS A 157 -6.79 -4.76 -14.24
C CYS A 157 -5.32 -5.17 -14.32
N GLU A 158 -4.58 -4.57 -15.24
CA GLU A 158 -3.14 -4.75 -15.37
C GLU A 158 -2.37 -3.82 -14.43
N ARG A 159 -2.86 -2.61 -14.19
CA ARG A 159 -2.32 -1.66 -13.21
C ARG A 159 -3.45 -0.95 -12.48
N ILE A 160 -3.24 -0.72 -11.19
CA ILE A 160 -4.14 0.07 -10.36
C ILE A 160 -3.32 1.15 -9.67
N LEU A 161 -3.72 2.41 -9.82
CA LEU A 161 -3.29 3.50 -8.94
C LEU A 161 -4.24 3.52 -7.74
N PHE A 162 -3.72 3.28 -6.55
CA PHE A 162 -4.44 3.49 -5.30
C PHE A 162 -4.20 4.89 -4.76
N ILE A 163 -5.26 5.52 -4.27
CA ILE A 163 -5.26 6.84 -3.64
C ILE A 163 -6.14 6.80 -2.39
N ASP A 164 -5.62 7.22 -1.24
CA ASP A 164 -6.40 7.39 -0.02
C ASP A 164 -7.47 8.49 -0.20
N ALA A 165 -8.64 8.28 0.42
CA ALA A 165 -9.82 9.11 0.22
C ALA A 165 -9.61 10.59 0.61
N ASP A 166 -8.72 10.87 1.56
CA ASP A 166 -8.35 12.20 2.06
C ASP A 166 -7.26 12.89 1.22
N THR A 167 -7.27 12.66 -0.10
CA THR A 167 -6.33 13.28 -1.03
C THR A 167 -6.96 14.44 -1.80
N LEU A 168 -6.27 15.58 -1.84
CA LEU A 168 -6.59 16.72 -2.71
C LEU A 168 -5.85 16.55 -4.05
N ILE A 169 -6.60 16.51 -5.16
CA ILE A 169 -6.07 16.42 -6.51
C ILE A 169 -5.91 17.83 -7.07
N ILE A 170 -4.79 18.09 -7.72
CA ILE A 170 -4.42 19.39 -8.31
C ILE A 170 -4.43 19.31 -9.83
N GLU A 171 -3.98 18.18 -10.39
CA GLU A 171 -3.96 17.90 -11.82
C GLU A 171 -4.41 16.47 -12.15
N PRO A 172 -4.81 16.17 -13.40
CA PRO A 172 -5.17 14.82 -13.82
C PRO A 172 -4.05 13.80 -13.59
N LEU A 173 -4.44 12.65 -13.04
CA LEU A 173 -3.50 11.61 -12.61
C LEU A 173 -3.33 10.46 -13.61
N ASP A 174 -4.11 10.44 -14.69
CA ASP A 174 -4.15 9.36 -15.68
C ASP A 174 -2.82 9.15 -16.43
N GLY A 175 -1.99 10.20 -16.51
CA GLY A 175 -0.65 10.12 -17.09
C GLY A 175 0.31 9.18 -16.34
N ILE A 176 0.00 8.76 -15.10
CA ILE A 176 0.90 7.87 -14.34
C ILE A 176 1.05 6.51 -15.00
N PHE A 177 0.02 6.07 -15.75
CA PHE A 177 0.04 4.78 -16.45
C PHE A 177 0.91 4.82 -17.72
N ASP A 178 1.32 6.01 -18.16
CA ASP A 178 2.19 6.20 -19.30
C ASP A 178 3.68 6.22 -18.91
N GLU A 179 3.99 6.21 -17.60
CA GLU A 179 5.37 6.11 -17.14
C GLU A 179 5.98 4.77 -17.50
N VAL A 180 7.18 4.80 -18.08
CA VAL A 180 7.90 3.61 -18.57
C VAL A 180 8.05 2.54 -17.48
N MET A 181 8.30 2.97 -16.24
CA MET A 181 8.46 2.11 -15.06
C MET A 181 7.15 1.50 -14.57
N ILE A 182 6.02 2.15 -14.82
CA ILE A 182 4.69 1.60 -14.53
C ILE A 182 4.28 0.61 -15.63
N GLN A 183 4.62 0.92 -16.88
CA GLN A 183 4.32 0.05 -18.01
C GLN A 183 5.08 -1.28 -17.97
N THR A 184 6.32 -1.27 -17.49
CA THR A 184 7.21 -2.43 -17.52
C THR A 184 7.29 -3.08 -16.12
N PRO A 185 6.81 -4.32 -15.93
CA PRO A 185 6.98 -5.03 -14.67
C PRO A 185 8.45 -5.15 -14.27
N MET A 186 8.69 -5.07 -12.96
CA MET A 186 9.98 -5.39 -12.37
C MET A 186 10.17 -6.90 -12.26
N THR A 187 11.43 -7.31 -12.23
CA THR A 187 11.81 -8.70 -11.95
C THR A 187 12.28 -8.80 -10.50
N SER A 188 11.72 -9.75 -9.75
CA SER A 188 12.15 -10.01 -8.38
C SER A 188 13.62 -10.42 -8.33
N LEU A 189 14.35 -9.85 -7.37
CA LEU A 189 15.79 -10.01 -7.23
C LEU A 189 16.11 -11.35 -6.58
N LEU A 190 16.28 -12.39 -7.39
CA LEU A 190 16.53 -13.76 -6.92
C LEU A 190 17.77 -13.90 -6.04
N HIS A 191 18.80 -13.09 -6.27
CA HIS A 191 20.00 -13.05 -5.41
C HIS A 191 19.72 -12.56 -3.98
N ARG A 192 18.53 -11.98 -3.74
CA ARG A 192 18.03 -11.56 -2.42
C ARG A 192 16.88 -12.43 -1.91
N ALA A 193 16.59 -13.56 -2.54
CA ALA A 193 15.52 -14.45 -2.11
C ALA A 193 15.72 -14.98 -0.67
N GLN A 194 16.96 -15.02 -0.18
CA GLN A 194 17.30 -15.32 1.21
C GLN A 194 16.77 -14.30 2.24
N GLU A 195 16.38 -13.10 1.78
CA GLU A 195 15.73 -12.09 2.62
C GLU A 195 14.23 -12.36 2.82
N VAL A 196 13.64 -13.25 2.01
CA VAL A 196 12.29 -13.79 2.25
C VAL A 196 12.38 -14.77 3.39
N LYS A 197 11.45 -14.68 4.35
CA LYS A 197 11.44 -15.60 5.47
C LYS A 197 10.91 -16.95 5.00
N SER A 198 11.54 -18.02 5.46
CA SER A 198 11.25 -19.39 5.03
C SER A 198 9.82 -19.87 5.32
N ASP A 199 9.12 -19.17 6.21
CA ASP A 199 7.72 -19.40 6.56
C ASP A 199 6.74 -18.51 5.78
N GLU A 200 7.22 -17.58 4.95
CA GLU A 200 6.41 -16.80 4.00
C GLU A 200 6.17 -17.60 2.71
N MET A 201 5.09 -17.29 2.01
CA MET A 201 4.78 -17.87 0.70
C MET A 201 5.79 -17.41 -0.37
N PRO A 202 5.92 -18.16 -1.49
CA PRO A 202 6.75 -17.75 -2.61
C PRO A 202 6.37 -16.37 -3.16
N ILE A 203 7.36 -15.55 -3.48
CA ILE A 203 7.16 -14.25 -4.13
C ILE A 203 7.01 -14.41 -5.66
N PRO A 204 6.18 -13.59 -6.31
CA PRO A 204 6.12 -13.52 -7.77
C PRO A 204 7.49 -13.27 -8.42
N SER A 205 7.71 -13.80 -9.62
CA SER A 205 8.91 -13.55 -10.43
C SER A 205 8.89 -12.15 -11.04
N ASN A 206 7.69 -11.62 -11.29
CA ASN A 206 7.48 -10.25 -11.71
C ASN A 206 6.48 -9.54 -10.81
N TYR A 207 6.69 -8.25 -10.59
CA TYR A 207 5.78 -7.42 -9.82
C TYR A 207 5.77 -5.99 -10.38
N THR A 208 4.78 -5.20 -9.99
CA THR A 208 4.84 -3.75 -10.12
C THR A 208 4.35 -3.20 -8.80
N PHE A 209 5.19 -2.40 -8.14
CA PHE A 209 4.84 -1.66 -6.95
C PHE A 209 5.68 -0.38 -6.93
N ALA A 210 5.04 0.75 -7.18
CA ALA A 210 5.66 2.06 -7.18
C ALA A 210 4.89 2.98 -6.24
N ALA A 211 5.60 3.76 -5.43
CA ALA A 211 4.98 4.60 -4.40
C ALA A 211 5.76 5.90 -4.25
N ARG A 212 5.29 6.78 -3.37
CA ARG A 212 6.04 7.99 -2.98
C ARG A 212 6.66 7.81 -1.60
N SER A 213 7.91 8.23 -1.48
CA SER A 213 8.59 8.40 -0.19
C SER A 213 7.70 9.16 0.78
N ASP A 214 7.61 8.65 2.01
CA ASP A 214 6.85 9.33 3.05
C ASP A 214 7.67 10.48 3.63
N ASN A 215 7.15 11.70 3.50
CA ASN A 215 7.78 12.90 4.01
C ASN A 215 7.90 12.93 5.54
N ALA A 216 7.18 12.04 6.25
CA ALA A 216 7.41 11.81 7.68
C ALA A 216 8.89 11.53 8.01
N PHE A 217 9.65 10.96 7.08
CA PHE A 217 11.07 10.62 7.26
C PHE A 217 12.04 11.64 6.64
N SER A 218 11.55 12.74 6.07
CA SER A 218 12.37 13.75 5.39
C SER A 218 12.13 15.19 5.90
N GLY A 219 11.53 15.34 7.08
CA GLY A 219 11.28 16.65 7.71
C GLY A 219 9.81 17.05 7.76
N GLU A 220 8.90 16.11 7.52
CA GLU A 220 7.45 16.31 7.56
C GLU A 220 7.06 17.49 6.68
N ARG A 221 6.42 18.53 7.22
CA ARG A 221 5.97 19.70 6.47
C ARG A 221 7.10 20.66 6.09
N ASN A 222 8.26 20.51 6.72
CA ASN A 222 9.46 21.31 6.46
C ASN A 222 10.47 20.55 5.58
N HIS A 223 10.05 19.47 4.92
CA HIS A 223 10.92 18.70 4.04
C HIS A 223 11.53 19.60 2.93
N PRO A 224 12.75 19.29 2.46
CA PRO A 224 13.38 20.03 1.37
C PRO A 224 12.68 19.75 0.04
N TYR A 225 12.76 20.68 -0.90
CA TYR A 225 12.08 20.55 -2.19
C TYR A 225 13.09 20.56 -3.37
N PRO A 226 13.08 19.56 -4.28
CA PRO A 226 12.26 18.34 -4.23
C PRO A 226 12.66 17.41 -3.05
N PRO A 227 11.72 16.62 -2.50
CA PRO A 227 11.99 15.74 -1.37
C PRO A 227 12.97 14.61 -1.74
N PRO A 228 13.96 14.30 -0.89
CA PRO A 228 14.87 13.19 -1.12
C PRO A 228 14.13 11.86 -0.98
N PRO A 229 14.59 10.80 -1.66
CA PRO A 229 14.11 9.45 -1.42
C PRO A 229 14.32 9.03 0.04
N THR A 230 13.34 8.33 0.62
CA THR A 230 13.42 7.77 1.97
C THR A 230 13.45 6.24 1.91
N SER A 231 13.68 5.61 3.07
CA SER A 231 13.63 4.15 3.19
C SER A 231 12.22 3.59 3.08
N SER A 232 11.19 4.42 3.34
CA SER A 232 9.81 3.98 3.49
C SER A 232 8.84 4.87 2.73
N PHE A 233 7.88 4.25 2.07
CA PHE A 233 6.83 4.96 1.33
C PHE A 233 5.56 5.13 2.15
N SER A 234 4.74 6.09 1.73
CA SER A 234 3.36 6.24 2.21
C SER A 234 2.43 5.29 1.47
N ALA A 235 1.54 4.61 2.20
CA ALA A 235 0.53 3.73 1.62
C ALA A 235 -0.72 4.48 1.11
N GLY A 236 -0.71 5.81 1.12
CA GLY A 236 -1.80 6.64 0.61
C GLY A 236 -1.76 6.90 -0.90
N PHE A 237 -0.63 6.65 -1.57
CA PHE A 237 -0.49 6.83 -3.01
C PHE A 237 0.52 5.84 -3.61
N TRP A 238 0.03 4.85 -4.34
CA TRP A 238 0.88 3.84 -4.96
C TRP A 238 0.24 3.19 -6.18
N VAL A 239 1.06 2.73 -7.12
CA VAL A 239 0.65 1.95 -8.28
C VAL A 239 1.11 0.51 -8.10
N ALA A 240 0.22 -0.45 -8.29
CA ALA A 240 0.58 -1.85 -8.32
C ALA A 240 -0.01 -2.60 -9.51
N ALA A 241 0.61 -3.73 -9.85
CA ALA A 241 -0.01 -4.76 -10.68
C ALA A 241 -0.75 -5.75 -9.78
N PRO A 242 -2.07 -5.93 -9.94
CA PRO A 242 -2.80 -6.97 -9.24
C PRO A 242 -2.25 -8.38 -9.55
N SER A 243 -2.12 -9.21 -8.52
CA SER A 243 -1.72 -10.62 -8.59
C SER A 243 -2.25 -11.34 -7.35
N LYS A 244 -2.93 -12.46 -7.56
CA LYS A 244 -3.43 -13.31 -6.46
C LYS A 244 -2.28 -13.88 -5.65
N GLU A 245 -1.17 -14.21 -6.31
CA GLU A 245 0.05 -14.72 -5.70
C GLU A 245 0.72 -13.64 -4.83
N MET A 246 0.73 -12.38 -5.29
CA MET A 246 1.16 -11.25 -4.46
C MET A 246 0.24 -11.08 -3.25
N PHE A 247 -1.07 -11.19 -3.42
CA PHE A 247 -2.02 -11.15 -2.31
C PHE A 247 -1.75 -12.27 -1.30
N GLU A 248 -1.60 -13.51 -1.75
CA GLU A 248 -1.27 -14.68 -0.92
C GLU A 248 0.07 -14.51 -0.18
N TYR A 249 1.08 -13.94 -0.85
CA TYR A 249 2.33 -13.56 -0.21
C TYR A 249 2.11 -12.57 0.93
N LEU A 250 1.41 -11.46 0.69
CA LEU A 250 1.12 -10.46 1.71
C LEU A 250 0.33 -11.05 2.88
N MET A 251 -0.62 -11.95 2.60
CA MET A 251 -1.37 -12.68 3.62
C MET A 251 -0.48 -13.60 4.45
N SER A 252 0.50 -14.26 3.81
CA SER A 252 1.47 -15.10 4.53
C SER A 252 2.28 -14.27 5.50
N VAL A 253 2.82 -13.12 5.08
CA VAL A 253 3.58 -12.19 5.94
C VAL A 253 2.76 -11.78 7.18
N MET A 254 1.47 -11.50 7.02
CA MET A 254 0.55 -11.17 8.12
C MET A 254 0.31 -12.30 9.13
N ARG A 255 0.54 -13.57 8.75
CA ARG A 255 0.34 -14.72 9.65
C ARG A 255 1.44 -14.86 10.69
N HIS A 256 2.62 -14.27 10.46
CA HIS A 256 3.79 -14.47 11.30
C HIS A 256 3.96 -13.36 12.35
N TRP A 257 4.01 -13.76 13.62
CA TRP A 257 4.17 -12.86 14.77
C TRP A 257 5.37 -11.92 14.59
N ARG A 258 5.13 -10.62 14.82
CA ARG A 258 6.16 -9.55 14.77
C ARG A 258 6.92 -9.49 13.45
N ARG A 259 6.32 -9.95 12.35
CA ARG A 259 6.96 -9.87 11.03
C ARG A 259 7.16 -8.43 10.58
N PHE A 260 6.25 -7.55 10.94
CA PHE A 260 6.33 -6.10 10.76
C PHE A 260 5.76 -5.38 11.99
N ASN A 261 6.01 -4.07 12.10
CA ASN A 261 5.41 -3.24 13.15
C ASN A 261 3.99 -2.81 12.73
N PRO A 262 2.90 -3.28 13.37
CA PRO A 262 1.54 -3.01 12.89
C PRO A 262 1.05 -1.58 13.16
N HIS A 263 1.85 -0.69 13.76
CA HIS A 263 1.41 0.65 14.17
C HIS A 263 0.95 1.55 13.01
N THR A 264 1.50 1.38 11.80
CA THR A 264 1.00 2.04 10.58
C THR A 264 0.25 1.06 9.67
N MET A 265 -0.37 0.03 10.26
CA MET A 265 -1.33 -0.86 9.60
C MET A 265 -0.74 -1.54 8.35
N GLU A 266 -1.46 -1.51 7.22
CA GLU A 266 -1.06 -2.06 5.93
C GLU A 266 0.20 -1.37 5.37
N GLN A 267 0.45 -0.10 5.69
CA GLN A 267 1.67 0.59 5.25
C GLN A 267 2.92 -0.14 5.74
N SER A 268 2.92 -0.62 6.98
CA SER A 268 4.07 -1.37 7.51
C SER A 268 4.25 -2.72 6.85
N LEU A 269 3.14 -3.41 6.54
CA LEU A 269 3.17 -4.67 5.82
C LEU A 269 3.74 -4.46 4.41
N LEU A 270 3.23 -3.46 3.70
CA LEU A 270 3.66 -3.12 2.35
C LEU A 270 5.14 -2.67 2.36
N ASN A 271 5.55 -1.85 3.34
CA ASN A 271 6.95 -1.46 3.50
C ASN A 271 7.84 -2.68 3.79
N HIS A 272 7.40 -3.66 4.59
CA HIS A 272 8.14 -4.91 4.77
C HIS A 272 8.26 -5.68 3.45
N ALA A 273 7.14 -5.92 2.77
CA ALA A 273 7.11 -6.72 1.54
C ALA A 273 7.96 -6.11 0.43
N PHE A 274 7.90 -4.78 0.29
CA PHE A 274 8.54 -4.06 -0.81
C PHE A 274 9.79 -3.26 -0.41
N ARG A 275 10.36 -3.45 0.78
CA ARG A 275 11.54 -2.72 1.27
C ARG A 275 12.72 -2.71 0.28
N ARG A 276 13.54 -1.65 0.30
CA ARG A 276 14.64 -1.40 -0.66
C ARG A 276 15.69 -2.50 -0.68
N GLU A 277 15.96 -3.09 0.48
CA GLU A 277 16.90 -4.18 0.73
C GLU A 277 16.30 -5.55 0.43
N GLY A 278 14.99 -5.63 0.23
CA GLY A 278 14.27 -6.87 -0.06
C GLY A 278 14.43 -7.35 -1.50
N PRO A 279 13.79 -8.47 -1.83
CA PRO A 279 13.79 -9.04 -3.17
C PRO A 279 12.82 -8.36 -4.14
N MET A 280 11.85 -7.59 -3.61
CA MET A 280 10.88 -6.84 -4.40
C MET A 280 10.90 -5.35 -4.04
N PRO A 281 12.02 -4.63 -4.19
CA PRO A 281 12.08 -3.23 -3.81
C PRO A 281 11.03 -2.39 -4.56
N TRP A 282 10.32 -1.53 -3.84
CA TRP A 282 9.39 -0.56 -4.43
C TRP A 282 10.15 0.45 -5.31
N PHE A 283 9.49 0.93 -6.36
CA PHE A 283 10.02 1.97 -7.22
C PHE A 283 9.58 3.36 -6.75
N GLU A 284 10.50 4.32 -6.73
CA GLU A 284 10.21 5.72 -6.36
C GLU A 284 9.48 6.43 -7.52
N LEU A 285 8.20 6.77 -7.33
CA LEU A 285 7.47 7.66 -8.26
C LEU A 285 8.11 9.06 -8.26
N GLY A 286 8.00 9.81 -9.36
CA GLY A 286 8.43 11.21 -9.41
C GLY A 286 7.79 12.07 -8.30
N TRP A 287 8.51 13.08 -7.78
CA TRP A 287 8.04 13.93 -6.68
C TRP A 287 6.74 14.67 -7.02
N GLU A 288 6.48 14.88 -8.30
CA GLU A 288 5.29 15.57 -8.82
C GLU A 288 4.01 14.78 -8.59
N TRP A 289 4.05 13.48 -8.34
CA TRP A 289 2.81 12.69 -8.25
C TRP A 289 2.06 12.88 -6.95
N SER A 290 2.77 12.82 -5.83
CA SER A 290 2.15 12.90 -4.51
C SER A 290 3.12 13.35 -3.42
N ALA A 291 2.58 14.10 -2.47
CA ALA A 291 3.26 14.49 -1.24
C ALA A 291 2.40 14.19 -0.01
N THR A 292 2.96 13.45 0.96
CA THR A 292 2.47 13.47 2.34
C THR A 292 3.03 14.69 3.07
N TRP A 293 2.42 15.08 4.18
CA TRP A 293 2.82 16.30 4.93
C TRP A 293 2.93 17.54 4.03
N PRO A 294 1.93 17.81 3.18
CA PRO A 294 2.05 18.82 2.14
C PRO A 294 2.25 20.22 2.74
N SER A 295 3.07 21.00 2.06
CA SER A 295 3.37 22.40 2.33
C SER A 295 2.89 23.29 1.17
N LEU A 296 2.93 24.60 1.35
CA LEU A 296 2.68 25.54 0.24
C LEU A 296 3.71 25.39 -0.88
N LYS A 297 4.93 24.93 -0.59
CA LYS A 297 5.97 24.69 -1.60
C LYS A 297 5.57 23.57 -2.55
N ASP A 298 4.99 22.49 -2.03
CA ASP A 298 4.49 21.37 -2.84
C ASP A 298 3.38 21.82 -3.78
N TRP A 299 2.47 22.65 -3.26
CA TRP A 299 1.40 23.27 -4.05
C TRP A 299 1.96 24.16 -5.17
N GLU A 300 2.83 25.11 -4.82
CA GLU A 300 3.40 26.09 -5.77
C GLU A 300 4.23 25.42 -6.87
N ALA A 301 4.87 24.31 -6.54
CA ALA A 301 5.72 23.59 -7.46
C ALA A 301 4.96 22.53 -8.30
N GLY A 302 3.63 22.45 -8.15
CA GLY A 302 2.78 21.66 -9.04
C GLY A 302 2.76 20.17 -8.72
N VAL A 303 2.89 19.77 -7.45
CA VAL A 303 2.59 18.39 -7.06
C VAL A 303 1.11 18.11 -7.38
N LYS A 304 0.81 16.97 -8.01
CA LYS A 304 -0.50 16.66 -8.59
C LYS A 304 -1.49 16.13 -7.57
N SER A 305 -1.02 15.60 -6.43
CA SER A 305 -1.87 15.16 -5.33
C SER A 305 -1.24 15.43 -3.97
N LEU A 306 -2.05 15.88 -3.01
CA LEU A 306 -1.61 16.20 -1.65
C LEU A 306 -2.41 15.35 -0.67
N HIS A 307 -1.71 14.60 0.19
CA HIS A 307 -2.33 13.69 1.15
C HIS A 307 -2.18 14.20 2.58
N GLU A 308 -3.31 14.48 3.23
CA GLU A 308 -3.37 15.00 4.60
C GLU A 308 -4.77 14.76 5.19
N LYS A 309 -4.87 14.73 6.52
CA LYS A 309 -6.17 14.66 7.21
C LYS A 309 -6.81 16.05 7.23
N TRP A 310 -7.36 16.48 6.09
CA TRP A 310 -7.81 17.86 5.87
C TRP A 310 -8.85 18.39 6.88
N ASP A 311 -9.61 17.51 7.53
CA ASP A 311 -10.50 17.88 8.63
C ASP A 311 -9.75 18.41 9.86
N ARG A 312 -8.52 17.93 10.11
CA ARG A 312 -7.77 18.14 11.36
C ARG A 312 -6.45 18.87 11.18
N THR A 313 -5.73 18.62 10.08
CA THR A 313 -4.33 19.01 9.89
C THR A 313 -4.08 19.62 8.51
N GLY A 314 -2.88 20.17 8.33
CA GLY A 314 -2.43 20.80 7.09
C GLY A 314 -2.44 22.34 7.12
N PRO A 315 -1.74 23.01 6.19
CA PRO A 315 -1.79 24.47 6.05
C PRO A 315 -3.22 24.93 5.77
N GLU A 316 -3.64 26.01 6.44
CA GLU A 316 -5.02 26.49 6.35
C GLU A 316 -5.41 26.86 4.92
N GLU A 317 -4.48 27.45 4.16
CA GLU A 317 -4.65 27.82 2.77
C GLU A 317 -4.93 26.62 1.87
N ILE A 318 -4.36 25.45 2.18
CA ILE A 318 -4.60 24.21 1.41
C ILE A 318 -5.90 23.55 1.89
N ARG A 319 -6.19 23.61 3.20
CA ARG A 319 -7.47 23.13 3.74
C ARG A 319 -8.66 23.90 3.16
N GLU A 320 -8.54 25.22 2.98
CA GLU A 320 -9.55 26.04 2.31
C GLU A 320 -9.80 25.58 0.87
N LYS A 321 -8.75 25.18 0.14
CA LYS A 321 -8.88 24.63 -1.21
C LYS A 321 -9.63 23.29 -1.19
N TRP A 322 -9.30 22.40 -0.25
CA TRP A 322 -10.04 21.14 -0.10
C TRP A 322 -11.51 21.37 0.25
N ARG A 323 -11.82 22.29 1.17
CA ARG A 323 -13.20 22.67 1.50
C ARG A 323 -13.93 23.24 0.29
N LYS A 324 -13.27 24.07 -0.52
CA LYS A 324 -13.83 24.61 -1.75
C LYS A 324 -14.21 23.48 -2.72
N VAL A 325 -13.33 22.50 -2.93
CA VAL A 325 -13.61 21.35 -3.79
C VAL A 325 -14.79 20.53 -3.26
N LYS A 326 -14.86 20.32 -1.93
CA LYS A 326 -16.03 19.68 -1.29
C LYS A 326 -17.32 20.46 -1.57
N SER A 327 -17.32 21.78 -1.44
CA SER A 327 -18.51 22.60 -1.77
C SER A 327 -18.86 22.57 -3.25
N GLU A 328 -17.88 22.53 -4.15
CA GLU A 328 -18.11 22.38 -5.59
C GLU A 328 -18.76 21.02 -5.93
N MET A 329 -18.33 19.94 -5.26
CA MET A 329 -18.99 18.63 -5.32
C MET A 329 -20.45 18.71 -4.86
N GLU A 330 -20.73 19.31 -3.71
CA GLU A 330 -22.10 19.43 -3.16
C GLU A 330 -23.02 20.16 -4.14
N VAL A 331 -22.54 21.27 -4.71
CA VAL A 331 -23.27 22.04 -5.72
C VAL A 331 -23.48 21.21 -6.99
N PHE A 332 -22.48 20.45 -7.45
CA PHE A 332 -22.60 19.58 -8.62
C PHE A 332 -23.70 18.53 -8.44
N GLN A 333 -23.78 17.93 -7.27
CA GLN A 333 -24.74 16.86 -6.97
C GLN A 333 -26.19 17.34 -6.83
N GLN A 334 -26.40 18.63 -6.55
CA GLN A 334 -27.73 19.25 -6.52
C GLN A 334 -28.27 19.55 -7.92
N ARG A 335 -27.44 19.52 -8.97
CA ARG A 335 -27.90 19.80 -10.34
C ARG A 335 -28.78 18.65 -10.85
N PRO A 336 -29.93 18.95 -11.48
CA PRO A 336 -30.75 17.92 -12.10
C PRO A 336 -29.94 17.22 -13.20
N ARG A 337 -29.90 15.89 -13.16
CA ARG A 337 -29.31 15.08 -14.23
C ARG A 337 -30.21 15.23 -15.46
N LYS A 338 -29.62 15.70 -16.56
CA LYS A 338 -30.30 15.78 -17.86
C LYS A 338 -30.42 14.40 -18.49
#